data_AF-A0A7V0Z669-F1
#
_entry.id   AF-A0A7V0Z669-F1
#
_cell.length_a   1.000
_cell.length_b   1.000
_cell.length_c   1.000
_cell.angle_alpha   90.00
_cell.angle_beta   90.00
_cell.angle_gamma   90.00
#
_symmetry.space_group_name_H-M   'P 1'
#
loop_
_entity.id
_entity.type
_entity.pdbx_description
1 polymer ?
#
loop_
_entity_poly.entity_id
_entity_poly.type
_entity_poly.pdbx_seq_one_letter_code
_entity_poly.pdbx_strand_id
1 'polypeptide(L)'
;MPSYKRPRCRTTEEIEQKVVFLKERMPALTVRQARGLLEKEGIKLSLKGIWSIWRRYGYAGFKKENMTNEFIEYCPWTKEARYKFLQVKELMSTGKTMEAAKIINSIPLLPKNDILHQIPDNALNIKRKVEKISALFGKVPIYTYLKKVNILYNELRQKDLNYSALRTGITEVIALSWLGKPEMQLNKIIELKKLIYIMDEHYKGRGSYLLFEPKFTLTINEGISFAMLMNIDEAKKSADRARKSLKTIKSLPPIFCLIWVAYIHILRNIEKLNIIS
;
A
#
# COMPACT_ATOMS: atom_id res chain seq x y z
N MET A 1 -25.27 -4.85 -23.07
CA MET A 1 -25.10 -4.75 -21.59
C MET A 1 -25.41 -3.32 -21.12
N PRO A 2 -26.08 -3.11 -19.98
CA PRO A 2 -26.40 -1.76 -19.48
C PRO A 2 -25.12 -0.99 -19.13
N SER A 3 -24.98 0.26 -19.58
CA SER A 3 -23.80 1.08 -19.33
C SER A 3 -23.76 1.64 -17.90
N TYR A 4 -22.59 1.59 -17.23
CA TYR A 4 -22.43 2.30 -15.96
C TYR A 4 -22.62 3.80 -16.17
N LYS A 5 -23.67 4.37 -15.56
CA LYS A 5 -23.91 5.81 -15.53
C LYS A 5 -23.27 6.42 -14.30
N ARG A 6 -22.33 7.34 -14.51
CA ARG A 6 -21.73 8.16 -13.43
C ARG A 6 -22.85 8.88 -12.67
N PRO A 7 -22.89 8.84 -11.33
CA PRO A 7 -23.91 9.56 -10.58
C PRO A 7 -23.89 11.06 -10.89
N ARG A 8 -25.06 11.66 -11.13
CA ARG A 8 -25.21 13.07 -11.54
C ARG A 8 -24.60 14.07 -10.54
N CYS A 9 -24.62 13.73 -9.25
CA CYS A 9 -24.07 14.56 -8.17
C CYS A 9 -22.57 14.30 -7.88
N ARG A 10 -21.89 13.51 -8.72
CA ARG A 10 -20.46 13.23 -8.56
C ARG A 10 -19.67 14.43 -9.10
N THR A 11 -18.79 14.97 -8.25
CA THR A 11 -17.77 15.95 -8.60
C THR A 11 -16.98 15.57 -9.86
N THR A 12 -16.44 16.56 -10.56
CA THR A 12 -15.63 16.38 -11.78
C THR A 12 -14.40 15.52 -11.52
N GLU A 13 -13.90 14.85 -12.57
CA GLU A 13 -12.70 14.02 -12.45
C GLU A 13 -11.47 14.83 -12.05
N GLU A 14 -11.33 16.06 -12.55
CA GLU A 14 -10.22 16.95 -12.20
C GLU A 14 -10.14 17.21 -10.69
N ILE A 15 -11.27 17.56 -10.06
CA ILE A 15 -11.31 17.78 -8.61
C ILE A 15 -11.02 16.47 -7.86
N GLU A 16 -11.51 15.32 -8.34
CA GLU A 16 -11.15 14.03 -7.75
C GLU A 16 -9.65 13.77 -7.80
N GLN A 17 -8.99 14.07 -8.92
CA GLN A 17 -7.53 13.91 -9.03
C GLN A 17 -6.80 14.87 -8.08
N LYS A 18 -7.25 16.11 -7.90
CA LYS A 18 -6.67 17.04 -6.90
C LYS A 18 -6.78 16.47 -5.48
N VAL A 19 -7.96 15.98 -5.10
CA VAL A 19 -8.21 15.36 -3.78
C VAL A 19 -7.37 14.10 -3.57
N VAL A 20 -7.17 13.29 -4.63
CA VAL A 20 -6.30 12.10 -4.61
C VAL A 20 -4.83 12.51 -4.46
N PHE A 21 -4.39 13.51 -5.23
CA PHE A 21 -3.02 13.98 -5.23
C PHE A 21 -2.59 14.54 -3.86
N LEU A 22 -3.48 15.26 -3.16
CA LEU A 22 -3.24 15.66 -1.78
C LEU A 22 -2.95 14.48 -0.86
N LYS A 23 -3.68 13.37 -1.02
CA LYS A 23 -3.50 12.16 -0.21
C LYS A 23 -2.26 11.36 -0.61
N GLU A 24 -1.89 11.38 -1.89
CA GLU A 24 -0.64 10.82 -2.38
C GLU A 24 0.58 11.56 -1.82
N ARG A 25 0.58 12.90 -1.86
CA ARG A 25 1.67 13.72 -1.30
C ARG A 25 1.76 13.61 0.21
N MET A 26 0.62 13.60 0.90
CA MET A 26 0.51 13.58 2.35
C MET A 26 -0.30 12.36 2.84
N PRO A 27 0.29 11.15 2.88
CA PRO A 27 -0.42 9.93 3.29
C PRO A 27 -1.03 10.00 4.70
N ALA A 28 -0.46 10.80 5.60
CA ALA A 28 -0.97 11.01 6.95
C ALA A 28 -2.17 11.99 7.02
N LEU A 29 -2.56 12.62 5.91
CA LEU A 29 -3.59 13.67 5.87
C LEU A 29 -4.98 13.13 6.26
N THR A 30 -5.64 13.82 7.20
CA THR A 30 -7.05 13.56 7.56
C THR A 30 -8.01 14.25 6.59
N VAL A 31 -9.26 13.78 6.56
CA VAL A 31 -10.32 14.44 5.77
C VAL A 31 -10.57 15.90 6.17
N ARG A 32 -10.35 16.25 7.45
CA ARG A 32 -10.53 17.63 7.95
C ARG A 32 -9.41 18.54 7.46
N GLN A 33 -8.17 18.07 7.51
CA GLN A 33 -7.02 18.82 6.98
C GLN A 33 -7.11 18.95 5.46
N ALA A 34 -7.46 17.86 4.75
CA ALA A 34 -7.68 17.90 3.31
C ALA A 34 -8.73 18.95 2.92
N ARG A 35 -9.86 19.01 3.66
CA ARG A 35 -10.87 20.04 3.44
C ARG A 35 -10.29 21.45 3.60
N GLY A 36 -9.54 21.70 4.67
CA GLY A 36 -8.93 23.01 4.92
C GLY A 36 -7.91 23.42 3.84
N LEU A 37 -7.18 22.48 3.25
CA LEU A 37 -6.30 22.75 2.10
C LEU A 37 -7.09 23.07 0.83
N LEU A 38 -8.12 22.28 0.53
CA LEU A 38 -8.97 22.47 -0.65
C LEU A 38 -9.76 23.78 -0.59
N GLU A 39 -10.24 24.18 0.59
CA GLU A 39 -10.95 25.45 0.79
C GLU A 39 -10.05 26.66 0.49
N LYS A 40 -8.76 26.59 0.83
CA LYS A 40 -7.76 27.63 0.47
C LYS A 40 -7.55 27.75 -1.04
N GLU A 41 -7.77 26.66 -1.78
CA GLU A 41 -7.72 26.62 -3.25
C GLU A 41 -9.09 26.92 -3.90
N GLY A 42 -10.09 27.34 -3.12
CA GLY A 42 -11.44 27.65 -3.61
C GLY A 42 -12.33 26.42 -3.87
N ILE A 43 -11.87 25.21 -3.53
CA ILE A 43 -12.61 23.97 -3.75
C ILE A 43 -13.39 23.61 -2.48
N LYS A 44 -14.72 23.80 -2.53
CA LYS A 44 -15.62 23.46 -1.42
C LYS A 44 -16.12 22.02 -1.52
N LEU A 45 -15.65 21.14 -0.64
CA LEU A 45 -16.12 19.76 -0.52
C LEU A 45 -16.48 19.40 0.93
N SER A 46 -17.53 18.62 1.11
CA SER A 46 -17.86 18.06 2.42
C SER A 46 -16.85 16.99 2.85
N LEU A 47 -16.70 16.77 4.16
CA LEU A 47 -15.85 15.69 4.69
C LEU A 47 -16.25 14.32 4.12
N LYS A 48 -17.56 14.07 3.97
CA LYS A 48 -18.11 12.85 3.34
C LYS A 48 -17.74 12.76 1.87
N GLY A 49 -17.70 13.88 1.15
CA GLY A 49 -17.26 13.96 -0.24
C GLY A 49 -15.80 13.52 -0.39
N ILE A 50 -14.90 14.10 0.40
CA ILE A 50 -13.46 13.74 0.41
C ILE A 50 -13.28 12.27 0.76
N TRP A 51 -13.92 11.80 1.83
CA TRP A 51 -13.84 10.39 2.25
C TRP A 51 -14.34 9.43 1.14
N SER A 52 -15.44 9.78 0.46
CA SER A 52 -16.00 8.99 -0.65
C SER A 52 -15.03 8.89 -1.83
N ILE A 53 -14.33 9.99 -2.17
CA ILE A 53 -13.29 10.00 -3.20
C ILE A 53 -12.15 9.08 -2.77
N TRP A 54 -11.57 9.28 -1.57
CA TRP A 54 -10.48 8.43 -1.08
C TRP A 54 -10.85 6.96 -1.03
N ARG A 55 -12.06 6.61 -0.61
CA ARG A 55 -12.55 5.22 -0.64
C ARG A 55 -12.59 4.67 -2.07
N ARG A 56 -13.05 5.45 -3.04
CA ARG A 56 -13.15 5.01 -4.44
C ARG A 56 -11.78 4.74 -5.07
N TYR A 57 -10.78 5.55 -4.72
CA TYR A 57 -9.40 5.41 -5.20
C TYR A 57 -8.52 4.53 -4.30
N GLY A 58 -9.08 3.88 -3.27
CA GLY A 58 -8.35 2.91 -2.46
C GLY A 58 -7.41 3.50 -1.42
N TYR A 59 -7.69 4.69 -0.91
CA TYR A 59 -6.96 5.32 0.20
C TYR A 59 -7.74 5.29 1.53
N ALA A 60 -8.97 4.76 1.51
CA ALA A 60 -9.83 4.65 2.70
C ALA A 60 -10.88 3.54 2.52
N GLY A 61 -11.64 3.26 3.59
CA GLY A 61 -12.78 2.33 3.54
C GLY A 61 -12.38 0.87 3.35
N PHE A 62 -11.22 0.48 3.87
CA PHE A 62 -10.67 -0.87 3.80
C PHE A 62 -11.55 -1.89 4.53
N LYS A 63 -11.63 -3.10 3.98
CA LYS A 63 -12.16 -4.29 4.64
C LYS A 63 -11.14 -4.79 5.65
N LYS A 64 -11.28 -4.37 6.92
CA LYS A 64 -10.26 -4.57 7.95
C LYS A 64 -9.97 -6.05 8.20
N GLU A 65 -11.00 -6.88 8.13
CA GLU A 65 -10.94 -8.33 8.24
C GLU A 65 -10.02 -8.99 7.19
N ASN A 66 -9.86 -8.33 6.03
CA ASN A 66 -9.05 -8.82 4.91
C ASN A 66 -7.71 -8.08 4.78
N MET A 67 -7.34 -7.23 5.74
CA MET A 67 -6.11 -6.44 5.62
C MET A 67 -4.90 -7.36 5.63
N THR A 68 -4.07 -7.26 4.59
CA THR A 68 -2.80 -7.97 4.39
C THR A 68 -1.71 -7.01 3.93
N ASN A 69 -0.54 -7.52 3.57
CA ASN A 69 0.50 -6.71 2.93
C ASN A 69 0.17 -6.39 1.45
N GLU A 70 -0.85 -7.03 0.87
CA GLU A 70 -1.35 -6.75 -0.48
C GLU A 70 -2.56 -5.81 -0.42
N PHE A 71 -2.35 -4.51 -0.65
CA PHE A 71 -3.45 -3.53 -0.47
C PHE A 71 -4.68 -3.76 -1.36
N ILE A 72 -4.49 -4.40 -2.50
CA ILE A 72 -5.55 -4.74 -3.45
C ILE A 72 -6.53 -5.79 -2.90
N GLU A 73 -6.19 -6.55 -1.85
CA GLU A 73 -7.07 -7.58 -1.25
C GLU A 73 -8.17 -7.00 -0.37
N TYR A 74 -7.85 -5.95 0.39
CA TYR A 74 -8.78 -5.33 1.33
C TYR A 74 -9.45 -4.07 0.78
N CYS A 75 -9.15 -3.69 -0.45
CA CYS A 75 -9.82 -2.60 -1.13
C CYS A 75 -11.18 -3.06 -1.69
N PRO A 76 -12.29 -2.37 -1.39
CA PRO A 76 -13.60 -2.80 -1.85
C PRO A 76 -13.81 -2.51 -3.35
N TRP A 77 -14.39 -3.47 -4.06
CA TRP A 77 -14.89 -3.27 -5.42
C TRP A 77 -16.01 -2.23 -5.44
N THR A 78 -15.88 -1.22 -6.32
CA THR A 78 -16.94 -0.27 -6.62
C THR A 78 -17.83 -0.80 -7.76
N LYS A 79 -19.06 -0.30 -7.88
CA LYS A 79 -19.94 -0.66 -9.00
C LYS A 79 -19.31 -0.30 -10.36
N GLU A 80 -18.64 0.86 -10.43
CA GLU A 80 -17.89 1.30 -11.62
C GLU A 80 -16.77 0.31 -11.97
N ALA A 81 -15.94 -0.07 -10.99
CA ALA A 81 -14.83 -0.97 -11.21
C ALA A 81 -15.30 -2.36 -11.66
N ARG A 82 -16.35 -2.91 -11.05
CA ARG A 82 -16.92 -4.20 -11.46
C ARG A 82 -17.41 -4.18 -12.89
N TYR A 83 -18.16 -3.13 -13.26
CA TYR A 83 -18.72 -3.02 -14.60
C TYR A 83 -17.63 -2.92 -15.67
N LYS A 84 -16.70 -1.97 -15.51
CA LYS A 84 -15.57 -1.79 -16.43
C LYS A 84 -14.67 -3.03 -16.49
N PHE A 85 -14.50 -3.73 -15.38
CA PHE A 85 -13.72 -4.97 -15.34
C PHE A 85 -14.36 -6.12 -16.15
N LEU A 86 -15.70 -6.22 -16.18
CA LEU A 86 -16.39 -7.19 -17.05
C LEU A 86 -16.15 -6.87 -18.54
N GLN A 87 -16.21 -5.59 -18.92
CA GLN A 87 -15.88 -5.16 -20.29
C GLN A 87 -14.44 -5.50 -20.65
N VAL A 88 -13.50 -5.28 -19.71
CA VAL A 88 -12.10 -5.65 -19.89
C VAL A 88 -11.95 -7.16 -20.10
N LYS A 89 -12.67 -8.01 -19.36
CA LYS A 89 -12.63 -9.46 -19.56
C LYS A 89 -13.03 -9.87 -20.98
N GLU A 90 -14.11 -9.29 -21.50
CA GLU A 90 -14.61 -9.56 -22.85
C GLU A 90 -13.64 -9.10 -23.94
N LEU A 91 -13.02 -7.93 -23.77
CA LEU A 91 -11.99 -7.44 -24.69
C LEU A 91 -10.72 -8.32 -24.64
N MET A 92 -10.32 -8.76 -23.46
CA MET A 92 -9.18 -9.66 -23.31
C MET A 92 -9.44 -11.03 -23.96
N SER A 93 -10.65 -11.58 -23.84
CA SER A 93 -11.01 -12.85 -24.50
C SER A 93 -11.05 -12.77 -26.03
N THR A 94 -11.15 -11.56 -26.58
CA THR A 94 -11.12 -11.30 -28.04
C THR A 94 -9.76 -10.80 -28.54
N GLY A 95 -8.72 -10.85 -27.70
CA GLY A 95 -7.36 -10.42 -28.06
C GLY A 95 -7.16 -8.90 -28.13
N LYS A 96 -8.14 -8.09 -27.73
CA LYS A 96 -8.10 -6.62 -27.80
C LYS A 96 -7.39 -5.99 -26.60
N THR A 97 -6.15 -6.38 -26.35
CA THR A 97 -5.38 -5.99 -25.15
C THR A 97 -5.23 -4.48 -24.98
N MET A 98 -5.02 -3.73 -26.06
CA MET A 98 -4.83 -2.27 -25.97
C MET A 98 -6.14 -1.52 -25.65
N GLU A 99 -7.27 -1.99 -26.15
CA GLU A 99 -8.58 -1.44 -25.79
C GLU A 99 -8.92 -1.77 -24.33
N ALA A 100 -8.64 -3.01 -23.90
CA ALA A 100 -8.74 -3.41 -22.51
C ALA A 100 -7.89 -2.52 -21.60
N ALA A 101 -6.66 -2.20 -22.01
CA ALA A 101 -5.77 -1.30 -21.26
C ALA A 101 -6.33 0.13 -21.15
N LYS A 102 -6.99 0.67 -22.18
CA LYS A 102 -7.67 1.98 -22.10
C LYS A 102 -8.76 1.97 -21.03
N ILE A 103 -9.61 0.93 -21.02
CA ILE A 103 -10.70 0.83 -20.04
C ILE A 103 -10.14 0.63 -18.63
N ILE A 104 -9.17 -0.26 -18.45
CA ILE A 104 -8.60 -0.56 -17.13
C ILE A 104 -7.91 0.66 -16.52
N ASN A 105 -7.24 1.49 -17.33
CA ASN A 105 -6.60 2.72 -16.89
C ASN A 105 -7.61 3.78 -16.40
N SER A 106 -8.86 3.71 -16.86
CA SER A 106 -9.93 4.64 -16.45
C SER A 106 -10.60 4.27 -15.11
N ILE A 107 -10.29 3.11 -14.53
CA ILE A 107 -10.90 2.67 -13.28
C ILE A 107 -10.21 3.40 -12.11
N PRO A 108 -10.92 3.96 -11.12
CA PRO A 108 -10.27 4.65 -9.99
C PRO A 108 -9.29 3.76 -9.20
N LEU A 109 -9.70 2.53 -8.90
CA LEU A 109 -8.94 1.51 -8.18
C LEU A 109 -9.38 0.14 -8.70
N LEU A 110 -8.41 -0.75 -8.92
CA LEU A 110 -8.69 -2.13 -9.26
C LEU A 110 -8.25 -3.06 -8.12
N PRO A 111 -9.20 -3.62 -7.34
CA PRO A 111 -8.87 -4.63 -6.33
C PRO A 111 -8.30 -5.92 -6.95
N LYS A 112 -7.88 -6.86 -6.11
CA LYS A 112 -7.21 -8.11 -6.52
C LYS A 112 -7.96 -8.81 -7.66
N ASN A 113 -7.22 -9.10 -8.72
CA ASN A 113 -7.72 -9.69 -9.96
C ASN A 113 -6.57 -10.31 -10.77
N ASP A 114 -6.94 -11.11 -11.77
CA ASP A 114 -6.00 -11.88 -12.60
C ASP A 114 -5.76 -11.27 -13.99
N ILE A 115 -6.13 -10.02 -14.25
CA ILE A 115 -5.95 -9.44 -15.60
C ILE A 115 -4.69 -8.59 -15.69
N LEU A 116 -4.31 -7.89 -14.62
CA LEU A 116 -3.18 -6.94 -14.68
C LEU A 116 -1.85 -7.59 -15.08
N HIS A 117 -1.64 -8.87 -14.77
CA HIS A 117 -0.41 -9.57 -15.17
C HIS A 117 -0.31 -9.83 -16.68
N GLN A 118 -1.45 -9.86 -17.38
CA GLN A 118 -1.54 -10.13 -18.82
C GLN A 118 -1.35 -8.87 -19.68
N ILE A 119 -1.52 -7.68 -19.10
CA ILE A 119 -1.39 -6.41 -19.82
C ILE A 119 0.06 -5.90 -19.70
N PRO A 120 0.75 -5.53 -20.80
CA PRO A 120 2.13 -5.07 -20.74
C PRO A 120 2.27 -3.73 -19.99
N ASP A 121 3.42 -3.52 -19.33
CA ASP A 121 3.63 -2.37 -18.43
C ASP A 121 3.57 -1.01 -19.16
N ASN A 122 3.92 -0.97 -20.45
CA ASN A 122 3.85 0.24 -21.28
C ASN A 122 2.41 0.68 -21.61
N ALA A 123 1.44 -0.23 -21.51
CA ALA A 123 0.02 0.06 -21.72
C ALA A 123 -0.69 0.49 -20.42
N LEU A 124 -0.02 0.41 -19.26
CA LEU A 124 -0.59 0.68 -17.95
C LEU A 124 -0.17 2.05 -17.41
N ASN A 125 -1.14 2.78 -16.85
CA ASN A 125 -0.83 3.99 -16.08
C ASN A 125 -0.18 3.66 -14.73
N ILE A 126 0.36 4.68 -14.07
CA ILE A 126 1.11 4.51 -12.82
C ILE A 126 0.31 3.79 -11.72
N LYS A 127 -1.00 4.06 -11.61
CA LYS A 127 -1.87 3.43 -10.61
C LYS A 127 -2.00 1.93 -10.86
N ARG A 128 -2.18 1.54 -12.12
CA ARG A 128 -2.22 0.13 -12.54
C ARG A 128 -0.88 -0.56 -12.34
N LYS A 129 0.25 0.11 -12.57
CA LYS A 129 1.58 -0.43 -12.29
C LYS A 129 1.75 -0.74 -10.79
N VAL A 130 1.29 0.15 -9.89
CA VAL A 130 1.32 -0.08 -8.43
C VAL A 130 0.52 -1.32 -8.03
N GLU A 131 -0.72 -1.44 -8.52
CA GLU A 131 -1.57 -2.60 -8.25
C GLU A 131 -0.99 -3.90 -8.85
N LYS A 132 -0.39 -3.81 -10.04
CA LYS A 132 0.27 -4.93 -10.72
C LYS A 132 1.47 -5.44 -9.93
N ILE A 133 2.28 -4.55 -9.35
CA ILE A 133 3.43 -4.96 -8.52
C ILE A 133 2.97 -5.79 -7.32
N SER A 134 1.86 -5.44 -6.67
CA SER A 134 1.32 -6.31 -5.61
C SER A 134 0.92 -7.68 -6.16
N ALA A 135 0.29 -7.74 -7.35
CA ALA A 135 -0.16 -8.99 -7.95
C ALA A 135 0.95 -9.88 -8.54
N LEU A 136 2.16 -9.34 -8.79
CA LEU A 136 3.30 -10.06 -9.35
C LEU A 136 4.15 -10.77 -8.28
N PHE A 137 4.00 -10.41 -7.00
CA PHE A 137 4.77 -11.02 -5.91
C PHE A 137 4.54 -12.54 -5.88
N GLY A 138 5.62 -13.31 -5.80
CA GLY A 138 5.57 -14.78 -5.86
C GLY A 138 5.24 -15.40 -7.22
N LYS A 139 4.91 -14.60 -8.26
CA LYS A 139 4.57 -15.08 -9.61
C LYS A 139 5.71 -14.91 -10.62
N VAL A 140 6.71 -14.11 -10.30
CA VAL A 140 7.89 -13.90 -11.14
C VAL A 140 9.15 -14.09 -10.30
N PRO A 141 10.32 -14.39 -10.91
CA PRO A 141 11.57 -14.53 -10.18
C PRO A 141 11.87 -13.29 -9.31
N ILE A 142 12.30 -13.52 -8.07
CA ILE A 142 12.39 -12.47 -7.05
C ILE A 142 13.35 -11.33 -7.42
N TYR A 143 14.44 -11.63 -8.14
CA TYR A 143 15.36 -10.59 -8.64
C TYR A 143 14.70 -9.72 -9.73
N THR A 144 13.94 -10.33 -10.65
CA THR A 144 13.15 -9.62 -11.66
C THR A 144 12.07 -8.76 -11.01
N TYR A 145 11.43 -9.29 -9.95
CA TYR A 145 10.46 -8.57 -9.14
C TYR A 145 11.08 -7.32 -8.50
N LEU A 146 12.20 -7.47 -7.78
CA LEU A 146 12.90 -6.38 -7.11
C LEU A 146 13.34 -5.29 -8.09
N LYS A 147 13.84 -5.65 -9.28
CA LYS A 147 14.16 -4.67 -10.33
C LYS A 147 12.95 -3.84 -10.74
N LYS A 148 11.79 -4.48 -10.96
CA LYS A 148 10.54 -3.80 -11.31
C LYS A 148 10.03 -2.90 -10.18
N VAL A 149 10.08 -3.39 -8.94
CA VAL A 149 9.71 -2.62 -7.74
C VAL A 149 10.56 -1.37 -7.60
N ASN A 150 11.88 -1.49 -7.73
CA ASN A 150 12.81 -0.38 -7.56
C ASN A 150 12.59 0.72 -8.63
N ILE A 151 12.43 0.33 -9.91
CA ILE A 151 12.12 1.25 -11.00
C ILE A 151 10.81 2.01 -10.70
N LEU A 152 9.75 1.29 -10.33
CA LEU A 152 8.46 1.90 -10.03
C LEU A 152 8.54 2.82 -8.80
N TYR A 153 9.24 2.39 -7.74
CA TYR A 153 9.43 3.18 -6.53
C TYR A 153 10.05 4.54 -6.86
N ASN A 154 11.13 4.55 -7.65
CA ASN A 154 11.81 5.78 -8.05
C ASN A 154 10.91 6.67 -8.92
N GLU A 155 10.16 6.09 -9.87
CA GLU A 155 9.18 6.82 -10.70
C GLU A 155 8.10 7.50 -9.83
N LEU A 156 7.62 6.81 -8.79
CA LEU A 156 6.61 7.34 -7.86
C LEU A 156 7.17 8.48 -7.01
N ARG A 157 8.40 8.33 -6.50
CA ARG A 157 9.08 9.37 -5.70
C ARG A 157 9.33 10.64 -6.50
N GLN A 158 9.75 10.52 -7.76
CA GLN A 158 9.93 11.67 -8.66
C GLN A 158 8.62 12.43 -8.94
N LYS A 159 7.47 11.76 -8.84
CA LYS A 159 6.14 12.34 -9.06
C LYS A 159 5.43 12.78 -7.78
N ASP A 160 6.11 12.76 -6.62
CA ASP A 160 5.53 12.99 -5.29
C ASP A 160 4.31 12.10 -4.96
N LEU A 161 4.25 10.91 -5.57
CA LEU A 161 3.20 9.91 -5.31
C LEU A 161 3.56 9.07 -4.09
N ASN A 162 3.64 9.73 -2.94
CA ASN A 162 4.33 9.17 -1.79
C ASN A 162 3.56 8.04 -1.10
N TYR A 163 2.23 8.03 -1.16
CA TYR A 163 1.45 6.91 -0.62
C TYR A 163 1.66 5.65 -1.47
N SER A 164 1.61 5.81 -2.79
CA SER A 164 1.94 4.74 -3.72
C SER A 164 3.39 4.27 -3.55
N ALA A 165 4.35 5.20 -3.41
CA ALA A 165 5.74 4.86 -3.16
C ALA A 165 5.91 4.05 -1.86
N LEU A 166 5.19 4.42 -0.79
CA LEU A 166 5.21 3.68 0.47
C LEU A 166 4.71 2.23 0.30
N ARG A 167 3.60 2.03 -0.43
CA ARG A 167 3.08 0.69 -0.74
C ARG A 167 4.10 -0.14 -1.53
N THR A 168 4.67 0.43 -2.59
CA THR A 168 5.69 -0.23 -3.40
C THR A 168 6.95 -0.54 -2.60
N GLY A 169 7.42 0.40 -1.77
CA GLY A 169 8.59 0.19 -0.92
C GLY A 169 8.39 -0.92 0.12
N ILE A 170 7.19 -1.05 0.70
CA ILE A 170 6.89 -2.14 1.63
C ILE A 170 6.97 -3.51 0.95
N THR A 171 6.50 -3.60 -0.31
CA THR A 171 6.68 -4.85 -1.08
C THR A 171 8.16 -5.17 -1.33
N GLU A 172 9.02 -4.16 -1.49
CA GLU A 172 10.48 -4.34 -1.57
C GLU A 172 11.05 -4.91 -0.26
N VAL A 173 10.66 -4.35 0.88
CA VAL A 173 11.09 -4.82 2.21
C VAL A 173 10.72 -6.29 2.43
N ILE A 174 9.50 -6.68 2.06
CA ILE A 174 9.04 -8.07 2.19
C ILE A 174 9.84 -9.00 1.26
N ALA A 175 10.06 -8.59 0.00
CA ALA A 175 10.85 -9.36 -0.95
C ALA A 175 12.31 -9.55 -0.50
N LEU A 176 12.95 -8.51 0.05
CA LEU A 176 14.29 -8.60 0.61
C LEU A 176 14.36 -9.54 1.82
N SER A 177 13.30 -9.58 2.64
CA SER A 177 13.17 -10.56 3.73
C SER A 177 13.20 -11.99 3.20
N TRP A 178 12.44 -12.27 2.14
CA TRP A 178 12.37 -13.61 1.53
C TRP A 178 13.68 -14.03 0.87
N LEU A 179 14.45 -13.06 0.37
CA LEU A 179 15.77 -13.29 -0.21
C LEU A 179 16.87 -13.49 0.84
N GLY A 180 16.57 -13.25 2.11
CA GLY A 180 17.55 -13.31 3.18
C GLY A 180 18.61 -12.22 3.08
N LYS A 181 18.24 -10.99 2.70
CA LYS A 181 19.14 -9.83 2.57
C LYS A 181 18.88 -8.78 3.66
N PRO A 182 19.20 -9.08 4.94
CA PRO A 182 18.77 -8.25 6.07
C PRO A 182 19.37 -6.84 6.06
N GLU A 183 20.60 -6.66 5.59
CA GLU A 183 21.24 -5.32 5.50
C GLU A 183 20.52 -4.42 4.48
N MET A 184 20.26 -4.96 3.28
CA MET A 184 19.50 -4.26 2.24
C MET A 184 18.08 -3.95 2.71
N GLN A 185 17.46 -4.90 3.42
CA GLN A 185 16.14 -4.74 4.02
C GLN A 185 16.12 -3.60 5.05
N LEU A 186 17.09 -3.54 5.97
CA LEU A 186 17.23 -2.46 6.96
C LEU A 186 17.42 -1.10 6.30
N ASN A 187 18.28 -1.01 5.29
CA ASN A 187 18.49 0.24 4.54
C ASN A 187 17.18 0.75 3.93
N LYS A 188 16.40 -0.15 3.31
CA LYS A 188 15.09 0.20 2.77
C LYS A 188 14.09 0.61 3.85
N ILE A 189 14.08 -0.08 5.00
CA ILE A 189 13.22 0.27 6.13
C ILE A 189 13.55 1.67 6.65
N ILE A 190 14.83 2.01 6.78
CA ILE A 190 15.28 3.34 7.22
C ILE A 190 14.80 4.42 6.25
N GLU A 191 14.94 4.19 4.94
CA GLU A 191 14.43 5.09 3.89
C GLU A 191 12.92 5.33 4.04
N LEU A 192 12.13 4.25 4.18
CA LEU A 192 10.67 4.35 4.28
C LEU A 192 10.21 4.97 5.60
N LYS A 193 10.93 4.74 6.70
CA LYS A 193 10.66 5.40 7.99
C LYS A 193 10.94 6.90 7.92
N LYS A 194 12.02 7.33 7.26
CA LYS A 194 12.28 8.76 6.98
C LYS A 194 11.14 9.38 6.17
N LEU A 195 10.69 8.66 5.14
CA LEU A 195 9.54 9.09 4.34
C LEU A 195 8.27 9.28 5.18
N ILE A 196 7.94 8.31 6.04
CA ILE A 196 6.80 8.41 6.98
C ILE A 196 6.99 9.57 7.95
N TYR A 197 8.19 9.76 8.49
CA TYR A 197 8.49 10.83 9.44
C TYR A 197 8.22 12.22 8.85
N ILE A 198 8.72 12.48 7.64
CA ILE A 198 8.47 13.73 6.91
C ILE A 198 6.97 13.97 6.74
N MET A 199 6.19 12.91 6.49
CA MET A 199 4.73 13.02 6.36
C MET A 199 4.00 13.22 7.69
N ASP A 200 4.61 12.79 8.79
CA ASP A 200 4.07 12.83 10.14
C ASP A 200 4.52 14.07 10.92
N GLU A 201 5.36 14.97 10.38
CA GLU A 201 5.81 16.19 11.07
C GLU A 201 4.64 17.03 11.60
N HIS A 202 3.49 17.03 10.89
CA HIS A 202 2.25 17.67 11.34
C HIS A 202 1.63 17.06 12.61
N TYR A 203 2.05 15.86 13.02
CA TYR A 203 1.59 15.13 14.21
C TYR A 203 2.54 15.22 15.40
N LYS A 204 3.59 16.06 15.34
CA LYS A 204 4.54 16.30 16.46
C LYS A 204 5.04 14.98 17.10
N GLY A 205 5.37 13.99 16.27
CA GLY A 205 5.92 12.71 16.74
C GLY A 205 4.91 11.72 17.35
N ARG A 206 3.60 12.04 17.46
CA ARG A 206 2.59 11.09 17.96
C ARG A 206 2.21 10.01 16.94
N GLY A 207 2.59 10.20 15.68
CA GLY A 207 2.34 9.29 14.57
C GLY A 207 0.87 9.25 14.12
N SER A 208 0.61 9.39 12.83
CA SER A 208 -0.75 9.21 12.32
C SER A 208 -1.20 7.74 12.40
N TYR A 209 -2.38 7.50 12.99
CA TYR A 209 -3.04 6.19 12.98
C TYR A 209 -3.42 5.73 11.56
N LEU A 210 -3.50 6.67 10.61
CA LEU A 210 -3.78 6.39 9.21
C LEU A 210 -2.66 5.61 8.52
N LEU A 211 -1.46 5.65 9.10
CA LEU A 211 -0.28 4.92 8.65
C LEU A 211 0.07 3.76 9.58
N PHE A 212 -0.91 3.21 10.33
CA PHE A 212 -0.65 2.08 11.21
C PHE A 212 -0.07 0.88 10.45
N GLU A 213 -0.76 0.40 9.42
CA GLU A 213 -0.32 -0.77 8.65
C GLU A 213 1.14 -0.65 8.18
N PRO A 214 1.54 0.39 7.44
CA PRO A 214 2.91 0.50 6.97
C PRO A 214 3.92 0.59 8.12
N LYS A 215 3.60 1.30 9.21
CA LYS A 215 4.49 1.39 10.39
C LYS A 215 4.65 0.04 11.10
N PHE A 216 3.57 -0.69 11.25
CA PHE A 216 3.58 -2.00 11.88
C PHE A 216 4.41 -2.98 11.06
N THR A 217 4.12 -3.06 9.76
CA THR A 217 4.85 -3.93 8.81
C THR A 217 6.35 -3.62 8.82
N LEU A 218 6.75 -2.35 8.76
CA LEU A 218 8.16 -1.96 8.82
C LEU A 218 8.82 -2.30 10.17
N THR A 219 8.10 -2.17 11.29
CA THR A 219 8.63 -2.49 12.63
C THR A 219 8.87 -3.98 12.80
N ILE A 220 7.95 -4.82 12.30
CA ILE A 220 8.16 -6.28 12.33
C ILE A 220 9.33 -6.68 11.43
N ASN A 221 9.37 -6.17 10.21
CA ASN A 221 10.43 -6.52 9.27
C ASN A 221 11.81 -6.06 9.77
N GLU A 222 11.89 -4.91 10.45
CA GLU A 222 13.12 -4.46 11.10
C GLU A 222 13.58 -5.46 12.17
N GLY A 223 12.66 -5.93 13.01
CA GLY A 223 12.93 -6.95 14.00
C GLY A 223 13.39 -8.27 13.40
N ILE A 224 12.80 -8.68 12.27
CA ILE A 224 13.23 -9.86 11.50
C ILE A 224 14.65 -9.66 10.97
N SER A 225 14.96 -8.51 10.36
CA SER A 225 16.31 -8.23 9.86
C SER A 225 17.36 -8.26 10.96
N PHE A 226 17.07 -7.68 12.13
CA PHE A 226 17.99 -7.74 13.27
C PHE A 226 18.18 -9.15 13.80
N ALA A 227 17.11 -9.95 13.87
CA ALA A 227 17.20 -11.35 14.25
C ALA A 227 18.08 -12.16 13.27
N MET A 228 17.94 -11.93 11.97
CA MET A 228 18.78 -12.55 10.94
C MET A 228 20.26 -12.15 11.03
N LEU A 229 20.53 -10.95 11.53
CA LEU A 229 21.88 -10.44 11.80
C LEU A 229 22.40 -10.82 13.20
N MET A 230 21.69 -11.68 13.94
CA MET A 230 22.01 -12.08 15.31
C MET A 230 22.08 -10.91 16.31
N ASN A 231 21.50 -9.75 15.98
CA ASN A 231 21.37 -8.61 16.89
C ASN A 231 20.08 -8.73 17.70
N ILE A 232 20.12 -9.58 18.72
CA ILE A 232 18.92 -10.00 19.47
C ILE A 232 18.32 -8.86 20.29
N ASP A 233 19.15 -7.96 20.81
CA ASP A 233 18.67 -6.82 21.60
C ASP A 233 17.86 -5.83 20.77
N GLU A 234 18.31 -5.52 19.55
CA GLU A 234 17.55 -4.67 18.63
C GLU A 234 16.29 -5.36 18.08
N ALA A 235 16.35 -6.69 17.90
CA ALA A 235 15.16 -7.48 17.59
C ALA A 235 14.13 -7.35 18.73
N LYS A 236 14.52 -7.56 20.00
CA LYS A 236 13.63 -7.38 21.17
C LYS A 236 13.00 -6.00 21.23
N LYS A 237 13.79 -4.94 21.04
CA LYS A 237 13.29 -3.55 21.00
C LYS A 237 12.25 -3.35 19.89
N SER A 238 12.43 -4.00 18.75
CA SER A 238 11.46 -3.98 17.65
C SER A 238 10.17 -4.74 18.01
N ALA A 239 10.29 -5.89 18.66
CA ALA A 239 9.14 -6.62 19.20
C ALA A 239 8.33 -5.79 20.19
N ASP A 240 8.99 -5.10 21.13
CA ASP A 240 8.31 -4.26 22.11
C ASP A 240 7.61 -3.06 21.46
N ARG A 241 8.21 -2.43 20.45
CA ARG A 241 7.58 -1.36 19.67
C ARG A 241 6.33 -1.87 18.94
N ALA A 242 6.42 -3.02 18.28
CA ALA A 242 5.28 -3.64 17.63
C ALA A 242 4.17 -3.97 18.63
N ARG A 243 4.49 -4.59 19.78
CA ARG A 243 3.53 -4.87 20.87
C ARG A 243 2.82 -3.61 21.37
N LYS A 244 3.55 -2.52 21.58
CA LYS A 244 2.98 -1.22 22.00
C LYS A 244 1.98 -0.69 20.97
N SER A 245 2.29 -0.80 19.68
CA SER A 245 1.39 -0.34 18.62
C SER A 245 0.09 -1.15 18.56
N LEU A 246 0.12 -2.46 18.83
CA LEU A 246 -1.07 -3.31 18.86
C LEU A 246 -2.08 -2.89 19.93
N LYS A 247 -1.62 -2.38 21.09
CA LYS A 247 -2.49 -1.90 22.17
C LYS A 247 -3.36 -0.71 21.77
N THR A 248 -3.01 -0.01 20.69
CA THR A 248 -3.72 1.20 20.24
C THR A 248 -4.87 0.89 19.28
N ILE A 249 -5.10 -0.38 18.95
CA ILE A 249 -6.02 -0.78 17.88
C ILE A 249 -7.15 -1.62 18.42
N LYS A 250 -8.37 -1.26 18.03
CA LYS A 250 -9.59 -1.95 18.45
C LYS A 250 -9.77 -3.34 17.84
N SER A 251 -9.24 -3.59 16.65
CA SER A 251 -9.33 -4.87 15.93
C SER A 251 -8.11 -5.05 15.04
N LEU A 252 -7.32 -6.09 15.31
CA LEU A 252 -6.13 -6.45 14.55
C LEU A 252 -6.51 -7.44 13.43
N PRO A 253 -6.17 -7.15 12.17
CA PRO A 253 -6.34 -8.11 11.09
C PRO A 253 -5.62 -9.44 11.36
N PRO A 254 -6.23 -10.62 11.07
CA PRO A 254 -5.68 -11.92 11.43
C PRO A 254 -4.23 -12.17 10.96
N ILE A 255 -3.88 -11.70 9.77
CA ILE A 255 -2.52 -11.87 9.23
C ILE A 255 -1.45 -11.13 10.05
N PHE A 256 -1.78 -9.99 10.66
CA PHE A 256 -0.82 -9.29 11.53
C PHE A 256 -0.64 -10.04 12.86
N CYS A 257 -1.65 -10.78 13.32
CA CYS A 257 -1.48 -11.73 14.43
C CYS A 257 -0.51 -12.84 14.03
N LEU A 258 -0.68 -13.44 12.86
CA LEU A 258 0.17 -14.54 12.38
C LEU A 258 1.63 -14.10 12.18
N ILE A 259 1.83 -12.95 11.53
CA ILE A 259 3.15 -12.35 11.32
C ILE A 259 3.83 -12.07 12.67
N TRP A 260 3.08 -11.51 13.64
CA TRP A 260 3.57 -11.28 14.99
C TRP A 260 3.97 -12.58 15.71
N VAL A 261 3.11 -13.61 15.66
CA VAL A 261 3.38 -14.91 16.30
C VAL A 261 4.60 -15.58 15.68
N ALA A 262 4.70 -15.59 14.35
CA ALA A 262 5.86 -16.13 13.64
C ALA A 262 7.15 -15.42 14.05
N TYR A 263 7.12 -14.09 14.12
CA TYR A 263 8.27 -13.29 14.55
C TYR A 263 8.70 -13.60 16.00
N ILE A 264 7.75 -13.70 16.94
CA ILE A 264 8.06 -14.06 18.32
C ILE A 264 8.62 -15.49 18.43
N HIS A 265 8.14 -16.42 17.60
CA HIS A 265 8.68 -17.78 17.57
C HIS A 265 10.13 -17.81 17.08
N ILE A 266 10.45 -17.06 16.01
CA ILE A 266 11.82 -16.89 15.52
C ILE A 266 12.72 -16.34 16.63
N LEU A 267 12.29 -15.27 17.29
CA LEU A 267 13.09 -14.65 18.36
C LEU A 267 13.39 -15.63 19.50
N ARG A 268 12.37 -16.35 19.98
CA ARG A 268 12.53 -17.35 21.06
C ARG A 268 13.46 -18.50 20.67
N ASN A 269 13.42 -18.95 19.43
CA ASN A 269 14.29 -20.04 18.97
C ASN A 269 15.74 -19.58 18.87
N ILE A 270 15.98 -18.36 18.37
CA ILE A 270 17.34 -17.81 18.31
C ILE A 270 17.91 -17.59 19.72
N GLU A 271 17.09 -17.12 20.67
CA GLU A 271 17.52 -17.01 22.08
C GLU A 271 17.95 -18.35 22.66
N LYS A 272 17.19 -19.43 22.40
CA LYS A 272 17.56 -20.77 22.87
C LYS A 272 18.89 -21.24 22.28
N LEU A 273 19.16 -20.92 21.02
CA LEU A 273 20.42 -21.28 20.36
C LEU A 273 21.60 -20.48 20.94
N ASN A 274 21.41 -19.19 21.23
CA ASN A 274 22.44 -18.34 21.84
C ASN A 274 22.74 -18.67 23.32
N ILE A 275 21.88 -19.42 24.00
CA ILE A 275 22.13 -19.92 25.36
C ILE A 275 23.02 -21.18 25.33
N ILE A 276 23.12 -21.86 24.18
CA ILE A 276 23.86 -23.12 24.01
C ILE A 276 25.30 -22.88 23.48
N SER A 277 25.59 -21.68 22.95
CA SER A 277 26.92 -21.24 22.48
C SER A 277 27.72 -20.52 23.56
#